data_AF-A0A1E5VYI3-F1
#
_entry.id   AF-A0A1E5VYI3-F1
#
_cell.length_a   1.000
_cell.length_b   1.000
_cell.length_c   1.000
_cell.angle_alpha   90.00
_cell.angle_beta   90.00
_cell.angle_gamma   90.00
#
_symmetry.space_group_name_H-M   'P 1'
#
loop_
_entity.id
_entity.type
_entity.pdbx_description
1 polymer ?
#
loop_
_entity_poly.entity_id
_entity_poly.type
_entity_poly.pdbx_seq_one_letter_code
_entity_poly.pdbx_strand_id
1 'polypeptide(L)'
;SPVDGKPMLLTPEESIHIQNNIGADIIMALDDVVKTTITGPRIEEAMYRTLRWIDRCIAAHKKPDVQSLFGIVQGGLDPVLRDICLKGLVERNLPGYAIGGLAGGEDKDSFWRVVAQCTAGLPENKPRYVMGVGYPLDIVVCSALGADMYDCVYPTRTARFGTALVPEVCKKYTRAYLHCLVTKDAMGSQLLSYHNLSFMMRLSRDLHMSILEGRFPEFVRGFLRVQFPKGDVPQWVRNAMEVAGIDISECCASAKCLTPSVQEQPLPVPVNANGVVPN
;
A
#
# COMPACT_ATOMS: atom_id res chain seq x y z
N SER A 1 2.16 -29.41 0.34
CA SER A 1 0.77 -29.45 0.78
C SER A 1 0.72 -29.08 2.23
N PRO A 2 -0.05 -28.03 2.59
CA PRO A 2 -0.18 -27.59 3.97
C PRO A 2 -0.97 -28.59 4.84
N VAL A 3 -1.61 -29.60 4.23
CA VAL A 3 -2.41 -30.61 4.93
C VAL A 3 -1.57 -31.84 5.29
N ASP A 4 -0.74 -32.33 4.36
CA ASP A 4 -0.01 -33.60 4.51
C ASP A 4 1.51 -33.49 4.26
N GLY A 5 2.04 -32.28 4.09
CA GLY A 5 3.48 -32.02 3.99
C GLY A 5 4.14 -32.39 2.66
N LYS A 6 3.43 -33.03 1.72
CA LYS A 6 4.03 -33.48 0.45
C LYS A 6 4.47 -32.30 -0.43
N PRO A 7 5.57 -32.43 -1.21
CA PRO A 7 5.93 -31.43 -2.21
C PRO A 7 4.77 -31.16 -3.17
N MET A 8 4.55 -29.87 -3.49
CA MET A 8 3.58 -29.45 -4.50
C MET A 8 4.30 -28.54 -5.48
N LEU A 9 3.90 -28.61 -6.75
CA LEU A 9 4.39 -27.74 -7.80
C LEU A 9 3.21 -26.89 -8.29
N LEU A 10 3.39 -25.57 -8.27
CA LEU A 10 2.47 -24.63 -8.90
C LEU A 10 3.18 -24.05 -10.12
N THR A 11 2.71 -24.41 -11.32
CA THR A 11 3.22 -23.84 -12.58
C THR A 11 2.29 -22.70 -13.05
N PRO A 12 2.75 -21.86 -14.00
CA PRO A 12 1.88 -20.87 -14.66
C PRO A 12 0.58 -21.47 -15.21
N GLU A 13 0.64 -22.64 -15.86
CA GLU A 13 -0.52 -23.31 -16.43
C GLU A 13 -1.49 -23.78 -15.35
N GLU A 14 -0.96 -24.39 -14.28
CA GLU A 14 -1.79 -24.87 -13.17
C GLU A 14 -2.43 -23.71 -12.41
N SER A 15 -1.69 -22.63 -12.19
CA SER A 15 -2.22 -21.40 -11.57
C SER A 15 -3.39 -20.82 -12.39
N ILE A 16 -3.26 -20.73 -13.71
CA ILE A 16 -4.32 -20.24 -14.59
C ILE A 16 -5.50 -21.22 -14.64
N HIS A 17 -5.23 -22.54 -14.68
CA HIS A 17 -6.29 -23.55 -14.66
C HIS A 17 -7.14 -23.44 -13.38
N ILE A 18 -6.50 -23.33 -12.21
CA ILE A 18 -7.17 -23.14 -10.93
C ILE A 18 -8.02 -21.86 -10.95
N GLN A 19 -7.46 -20.74 -11.40
CA GLN A 19 -8.19 -19.47 -11.47
C GLN A 19 -9.35 -19.51 -12.48
N ASN A 20 -9.20 -20.21 -13.62
CA ASN A 20 -10.29 -20.45 -14.56
C ASN A 20 -11.44 -21.27 -13.95
N ASN A 21 -11.13 -22.20 -13.04
CA ASN A 21 -12.12 -23.03 -12.35
C ASN A 21 -12.79 -22.31 -11.18
N ILE A 22 -12.04 -21.48 -10.44
CA ILE A 22 -12.61 -20.59 -9.41
C ILE A 22 -13.62 -19.63 -10.04
N GLY A 23 -13.39 -19.21 -11.28
CA GLY A 23 -14.29 -18.31 -12.01
C GLY A 23 -14.15 -16.85 -11.56
N ALA A 24 -12.96 -16.44 -11.11
CA ALA A 24 -12.68 -15.04 -10.74
C ALA A 24 -12.72 -14.11 -11.96
N ASP A 25 -13.30 -12.92 -11.84
CA ASP A 25 -13.41 -11.95 -12.95
C ASP A 25 -12.05 -11.37 -13.37
N ILE A 26 -11.15 -11.19 -12.40
CA ILE A 26 -9.75 -10.78 -12.62
C ILE A 26 -8.86 -11.90 -12.10
N ILE A 27 -7.94 -12.35 -12.95
CA ILE A 27 -6.96 -13.39 -12.63
C ILE A 27 -5.56 -12.81 -12.74
N MET A 28 -4.66 -13.27 -11.88
CA MET A 28 -3.29 -12.78 -11.80
C MET A 28 -2.34 -13.77 -12.45
N ALA A 29 -1.41 -13.30 -13.27
CA ALA A 29 -0.34 -14.13 -13.78
C ALA A 29 0.53 -14.65 -12.62
N LEU A 30 0.99 -15.89 -12.71
CA LEU A 30 2.00 -16.39 -11.78
C LEU A 30 3.33 -15.69 -12.06
N ASP A 31 3.93 -15.13 -11.03
CA ASP A 31 5.20 -14.41 -11.09
C ASP A 31 6.24 -14.97 -10.11
N ASP A 32 7.50 -14.64 -10.34
CA ASP A 32 8.59 -15.00 -9.45
C ASP A 32 8.92 -13.84 -8.53
N VAL A 33 8.33 -13.86 -7.33
CA VAL A 33 8.49 -12.80 -6.34
C VAL A 33 9.77 -13.02 -5.53
N VAL A 34 10.59 -11.98 -5.47
CA VAL A 34 11.76 -11.89 -4.59
C VAL A 34 11.55 -10.76 -3.59
N LYS A 35 12.16 -10.89 -2.40
CA LYS A 35 12.13 -9.80 -1.42
C LYS A 35 12.75 -8.55 -2.04
N THR A 36 12.03 -7.44 -1.98
CA THR A 36 12.35 -6.16 -2.62
C THR A 36 13.73 -5.60 -2.24
N THR A 37 14.23 -5.94 -1.05
CA THR A 37 15.53 -5.47 -0.52
C THR A 37 16.71 -6.40 -0.84
N ILE A 38 16.49 -7.53 -1.55
CA ILE A 38 17.59 -8.37 -2.01
C ILE A 38 18.42 -7.58 -3.03
N THR A 39 19.69 -7.92 -3.18
CA THR A 39 20.54 -7.37 -4.24
C THR A 39 21.21 -8.51 -5.00
N GLY A 40 21.67 -8.24 -6.22
CA GLY A 40 22.40 -9.20 -7.05
C GLY A 40 21.55 -9.92 -8.11
N PRO A 41 22.11 -10.96 -8.76
CA PRO A 41 21.58 -11.52 -10.01
C PRO A 41 20.21 -12.20 -9.86
N ARG A 42 19.80 -12.54 -8.63
CA ARG A 42 18.52 -13.20 -8.34
C ARG A 42 17.31 -12.34 -8.74
N ILE A 43 17.41 -11.02 -8.65
CA ILE A 43 16.31 -10.10 -9.03
C ILE A 43 16.12 -10.08 -10.53
N GLU A 44 17.20 -9.96 -11.28
CA GLU A 44 17.20 -10.00 -12.74
C GLU A 44 16.64 -11.33 -13.25
N GLU A 45 17.11 -12.44 -12.67
CA GLU A 45 16.61 -13.78 -12.99
C GLU A 45 15.10 -13.91 -12.71
N ALA A 46 14.63 -13.36 -11.58
CA ALA A 46 13.21 -13.35 -11.22
C ALA A 46 12.38 -12.58 -12.25
N MET A 47 12.83 -11.38 -12.60
CA MET A 47 12.16 -10.51 -13.54
C MET A 47 12.04 -11.17 -14.92
N TYR A 48 13.13 -11.73 -15.46
CA TYR A 48 13.07 -12.44 -16.74
C TYR A 48 12.25 -13.74 -16.65
N ARG A 49 12.24 -14.42 -15.50
CA ARG A 49 11.36 -15.59 -15.28
C ARG A 49 9.89 -15.17 -15.32
N THR A 50 9.51 -14.07 -14.68
CA THR A 50 8.17 -13.49 -14.74
C THR A 50 7.76 -13.17 -16.18
N LEU A 51 8.66 -12.59 -16.99
CA LEU A 51 8.41 -12.35 -18.43
C LEU A 51 8.20 -13.64 -19.23
N ARG A 52 8.93 -14.73 -18.93
CA ARG A 52 8.67 -16.03 -19.57
C ARG A 52 7.38 -16.69 -19.07
N TRP A 53 7.01 -16.44 -17.81
CA TRP A 53 5.83 -17.04 -17.20
C TRP A 53 4.54 -16.39 -17.68
N ILE A 54 4.53 -15.07 -17.94
CA ILE A 54 3.35 -14.41 -18.49
C ILE A 54 2.96 -15.00 -19.86
N ASP A 55 3.92 -15.35 -20.72
CA ASP A 55 3.62 -15.99 -22.02
C ASP A 55 2.91 -17.33 -21.84
N ARG A 56 3.35 -18.10 -20.84
CA ARG A 56 2.75 -19.38 -20.47
C ARG A 56 1.35 -19.18 -19.87
N CYS A 57 1.16 -18.15 -19.05
CA CYS A 57 -0.15 -17.79 -18.51
C CYS A 57 -1.13 -17.39 -19.63
N ILE A 58 -0.69 -16.57 -20.58
CA ILE A 58 -1.50 -16.17 -21.75
C ILE A 58 -1.92 -17.41 -22.55
N ALA A 59 -0.98 -18.30 -22.86
CA ALA A 59 -1.26 -19.52 -23.62
C ALA A 59 -2.19 -20.49 -22.87
N ALA A 60 -2.11 -20.54 -21.54
CA ALA A 60 -2.95 -21.40 -20.71
C ALA A 60 -4.36 -20.84 -20.47
N HIS A 61 -4.58 -19.54 -20.64
CA HIS A 61 -5.85 -18.89 -20.34
C HIS A 61 -6.92 -19.23 -21.37
N LYS A 62 -7.94 -19.98 -20.95
CA LYS A 62 -9.00 -20.49 -21.85
C LYS A 62 -10.31 -19.70 -21.78
N LYS A 63 -10.38 -18.63 -20.97
CA LYS A 63 -11.61 -17.86 -20.72
C LYS A 63 -11.42 -16.34 -20.87
N PRO A 64 -10.80 -15.83 -21.95
CA PRO A 64 -10.48 -14.41 -22.10
C PRO A 64 -11.72 -13.50 -22.14
N ASP A 65 -12.87 -14.01 -22.59
CA ASP A 65 -14.10 -13.22 -22.73
C ASP A 65 -14.80 -12.94 -21.38
N VAL A 66 -14.46 -13.69 -20.33
CA VAL A 66 -15.10 -13.61 -19.00
C VAL A 66 -14.12 -13.43 -17.85
N GLN A 67 -12.81 -13.55 -18.07
CA GLN A 67 -11.79 -13.30 -17.05
C GLN A 67 -10.63 -12.49 -17.61
N SER A 68 -10.28 -11.41 -16.91
CA SER A 68 -9.20 -10.50 -17.27
C SER A 68 -7.88 -10.91 -16.62
N LEU A 69 -6.89 -11.30 -17.44
CA LEU A 69 -5.55 -11.67 -16.97
C LEU A 69 -4.64 -10.45 -16.77
N PHE A 70 -4.23 -10.17 -15.54
CA PHE A 70 -3.31 -9.09 -15.23
C PHE A 70 -1.86 -9.58 -15.18
N GLY A 71 -0.97 -8.82 -15.82
CA GLY A 71 0.49 -9.02 -15.72
C GLY A 71 1.06 -8.29 -14.52
N ILE A 72 2.14 -8.79 -13.93
CA ILE A 72 2.72 -8.23 -12.70
C ILE A 72 4.13 -7.70 -13.00
N VAL A 73 4.29 -6.38 -12.92
CA VAL A 73 5.61 -5.72 -13.06
C VAL A 73 6.48 -6.10 -11.87
N GLN A 74 7.64 -6.68 -12.15
CA GLN A 74 8.69 -7.06 -11.20
C GLN A 74 9.98 -6.27 -11.47
N GLY A 75 11.02 -6.48 -10.66
CA GLY A 75 12.32 -5.80 -10.80
C GLY A 75 12.90 -5.22 -9.51
N GLY A 76 12.26 -5.48 -8.35
CA GLY A 76 12.73 -4.95 -7.07
C GLY A 76 12.69 -3.42 -7.02
N LEU A 77 13.77 -2.80 -6.55
CA LEU A 77 13.96 -1.34 -6.55
C LEU A 77 14.84 -0.84 -7.69
N ASP A 78 15.23 -1.72 -8.62
CA ASP A 78 16.09 -1.36 -9.75
C ASP A 78 15.23 -0.75 -10.87
N PRO A 79 15.42 0.54 -11.20
CA PRO A 79 14.61 1.21 -12.22
C PRO A 79 14.84 0.61 -13.61
N VAL A 80 16.03 0.10 -13.93
CA VAL A 80 16.32 -0.51 -15.23
C VAL A 80 15.57 -1.82 -15.38
N LEU A 81 15.61 -2.67 -14.35
CA LEU A 81 14.86 -3.94 -14.38
C LEU A 81 13.35 -3.72 -14.40
N ARG A 82 12.85 -2.69 -13.70
CA ARG A 82 11.45 -2.28 -13.76
C ARG A 82 11.03 -1.88 -15.18
N ASP A 83 11.84 -1.07 -15.87
CA ASP A 83 11.57 -0.66 -17.26
C ASP A 83 11.57 -1.85 -18.22
N ILE A 84 12.51 -2.78 -18.07
CA ILE A 84 12.58 -3.99 -18.91
C ILE A 84 11.30 -4.83 -18.70
N CYS A 85 10.92 -5.07 -17.45
CA CYS A 85 9.73 -5.85 -17.13
C CYS A 85 8.45 -5.17 -17.65
N LEU A 86 8.33 -3.86 -17.40
CA LEU A 86 7.20 -3.05 -17.83
C LEU A 86 7.05 -3.11 -19.35
N LYS A 87 8.10 -2.82 -20.11
CA LYS A 87 8.06 -2.85 -21.59
C LYS A 87 7.68 -4.23 -22.11
N GLY A 88 8.29 -5.28 -21.56
CA GLY A 88 7.95 -6.66 -21.91
C GLY A 88 6.47 -6.98 -21.66
N LEU A 89 5.90 -6.57 -20.53
CA LEU A 89 4.48 -6.79 -20.25
C LEU A 89 3.56 -5.98 -21.17
N VAL A 90 3.94 -4.73 -21.49
CA VAL A 90 3.13 -3.85 -22.36
C VAL A 90 3.02 -4.39 -23.79
N GLU A 91 4.09 -4.99 -24.33
CA GLU A 91 4.10 -5.64 -25.66
C GLU A 91 3.03 -6.73 -25.80
N ARG A 92 2.56 -7.32 -24.70
CA ARG A 92 1.56 -8.39 -24.67
C ARG A 92 0.11 -7.89 -24.60
N ASN A 93 -0.11 -6.57 -24.51
CA ASN A 93 -1.44 -5.92 -24.51
C ASN A 93 -2.47 -6.59 -23.58
N LEU A 94 -2.11 -6.75 -22.32
CA LEU A 94 -2.97 -7.38 -21.31
C LEU A 94 -4.16 -6.47 -20.94
N PRO A 95 -5.27 -7.02 -20.41
CA PRO A 95 -6.40 -6.23 -19.96
C PRO A 95 -6.09 -5.32 -18.75
N GLY A 96 -5.02 -5.61 -17.98
CA GLY A 96 -4.57 -4.76 -16.88
C GLY A 96 -3.19 -5.14 -16.37
N TYR A 97 -2.62 -4.27 -15.52
CA TYR A 97 -1.24 -4.39 -15.05
C TYR A 97 -1.15 -4.12 -13.56
N ALA A 98 -0.47 -5.01 -12.85
CA ALA A 98 -0.16 -4.85 -11.44
C ALA A 98 1.30 -4.46 -11.22
N ILE A 99 1.55 -3.78 -10.11
CA ILE A 99 2.88 -3.38 -9.65
C ILE A 99 3.19 -4.21 -8.42
N GLY A 100 4.04 -5.23 -8.60
CA GLY A 100 4.40 -6.20 -7.57
C GLY A 100 5.68 -5.84 -6.82
N GLY A 101 5.89 -6.51 -5.67
CA GLY A 101 7.13 -6.41 -4.90
C GLY A 101 7.34 -5.07 -4.20
N LEU A 102 6.27 -4.41 -3.72
CA LEU A 102 6.30 -3.14 -2.98
C LEU A 102 5.68 -3.27 -1.57
N ALA A 103 5.93 -4.40 -0.94
CA ALA A 103 5.56 -4.69 0.45
C ALA A 103 6.65 -5.51 1.16
N GLY A 104 7.90 -5.38 0.69
CA GLY A 104 9.04 -6.24 1.07
C GLY A 104 9.95 -5.66 2.17
N GLY A 105 9.62 -4.47 2.68
CA GLY A 105 10.38 -3.77 3.72
C GLY A 105 11.27 -2.64 3.19
N GLU A 106 11.04 -2.19 1.95
CA GLU A 106 11.65 -1.01 1.36
C GLU A 106 11.27 0.28 2.12
N ASP A 107 12.13 1.29 2.00
CA ASP A 107 11.84 2.62 2.53
C ASP A 107 10.80 3.34 1.66
N LYS A 108 10.18 4.37 2.25
CA LYS A 108 9.10 5.09 1.58
C LYS A 108 9.54 5.88 0.36
N ASP A 109 10.79 6.34 0.29
CA ASP A 109 11.29 7.11 -0.85
C ASP A 109 11.51 6.19 -2.06
N SER A 110 12.09 5.01 -1.84
CA SER A 110 12.20 3.97 -2.87
C SER A 110 10.82 3.47 -3.33
N PHE A 111 9.89 3.26 -2.39
CA PHE A 111 8.52 2.81 -2.69
C PHE A 111 7.80 3.73 -3.69
N TRP A 112 7.68 5.03 -3.39
CA TRP A 112 6.87 5.92 -4.22
C TRP A 112 7.51 6.15 -5.60
N ARG A 113 8.84 6.11 -5.70
CA ARG A 113 9.56 6.24 -6.98
C ARG A 113 9.26 5.09 -7.93
N VAL A 114 9.23 3.85 -7.42
CA VAL A 114 8.86 2.69 -8.24
C VAL A 114 7.41 2.78 -8.69
N VAL A 115 6.49 3.22 -7.81
CA VAL A 115 5.10 3.45 -8.20
C VAL A 115 5.03 4.49 -9.32
N ALA A 116 5.64 5.66 -9.14
CA ALA A 116 5.65 6.75 -10.12
C ALA A 116 6.23 6.32 -11.48
N GLN A 117 7.36 5.60 -11.46
CA GLN A 117 7.96 5.06 -12.67
C GLN A 117 7.01 4.10 -13.40
N CYS A 118 6.41 3.16 -12.66
CA CYS A 118 5.54 2.15 -13.27
C CYS A 118 4.25 2.76 -13.79
N THR A 119 3.59 3.64 -13.03
CA THR A 119 2.34 4.28 -13.46
C THR A 119 2.56 5.19 -14.68
N ALA A 120 3.71 5.87 -14.78
CA ALA A 120 4.06 6.67 -15.95
C ALA A 120 4.33 5.82 -17.21
N GLY A 121 4.92 4.63 -17.06
CA GLY A 121 5.20 3.75 -18.19
C GLY A 121 4.03 2.88 -18.65
N LEU A 122 3.08 2.57 -17.76
CA LEU A 122 1.96 1.69 -18.07
C LEU A 122 0.86 2.39 -18.90
N PRO A 123 0.15 1.68 -19.81
CA PRO A 123 -0.87 2.27 -20.67
C PRO A 123 -1.97 3.00 -19.88
N GLU A 124 -2.31 4.21 -20.30
CA GLU A 124 -3.32 5.05 -19.63
C GLU A 124 -4.75 4.48 -19.73
N ASN A 125 -5.03 3.71 -20.77
CA ASN A 125 -6.33 3.09 -21.01
C ASN A 125 -6.49 1.72 -20.32
N LYS A 126 -5.59 1.36 -19.40
CA LYS A 126 -5.58 0.08 -18.70
C LYS A 126 -5.42 0.30 -17.20
N PRO A 127 -6.11 -0.49 -16.35
CA PRO A 127 -6.02 -0.35 -14.91
C PRO A 127 -4.62 -0.70 -14.39
N ARG A 128 -4.18 0.08 -13.41
CA ARG A 128 -2.89 -0.03 -12.71
C ARG A 128 -3.13 -0.41 -11.25
N TYR A 129 -2.74 -1.63 -10.89
CA TYR A 129 -3.02 -2.23 -9.59
C TYR A 129 -1.76 -2.28 -8.71
N VAL A 130 -1.69 -1.50 -7.63
CA VAL A 130 -0.57 -1.55 -6.68
C VAL A 130 -0.87 -2.59 -5.58
N MET A 131 -0.13 -3.69 -5.59
CA MET A 131 -0.42 -4.84 -4.74
C MET A 131 0.08 -4.65 -3.30
N GLY A 132 -0.74 -5.01 -2.32
CA GLY A 132 -0.35 -5.04 -0.90
C GLY A 132 -0.31 -3.69 -0.18
N VAL A 133 -0.78 -2.61 -0.82
CA VAL A 133 -0.79 -1.26 -0.25
C VAL A 133 -2.12 -0.96 0.44
N GLY A 134 -2.05 -0.63 1.74
CA GLY A 134 -3.25 -0.45 2.56
C GLY A 134 -3.24 0.68 3.57
N TYR A 135 -2.13 1.39 3.74
CA TYR A 135 -2.13 2.57 4.60
C TYR A 135 -2.88 3.71 3.90
N PRO A 136 -3.78 4.44 4.57
CA PRO A 136 -4.57 5.50 3.96
C PRO A 136 -3.73 6.55 3.22
N LEU A 137 -2.62 6.99 3.82
CA LEU A 137 -1.69 7.93 3.21
C LEU A 137 -1.06 7.38 1.94
N ASP A 138 -0.66 6.10 1.94
CA ASP A 138 -0.05 5.46 0.77
C ASP A 138 -1.05 5.38 -0.40
N ILE A 139 -2.32 5.07 -0.12
CA ILE A 139 -3.37 5.02 -1.15
C ILE A 139 -3.57 6.40 -1.78
N VAL A 140 -3.63 7.46 -0.97
CA VAL A 140 -3.77 8.84 -1.47
C VAL A 140 -2.56 9.21 -2.34
N VAL A 141 -1.34 8.90 -1.88
CA VAL A 141 -0.11 9.18 -2.65
C VAL A 141 -0.07 8.39 -3.95
N CYS A 142 -0.32 7.08 -3.91
CA CYS A 142 -0.29 6.23 -5.10
C CYS A 142 -1.38 6.64 -6.11
N SER A 143 -2.54 7.08 -5.64
CA SER A 143 -3.61 7.58 -6.52
C SER A 143 -3.18 8.86 -7.23
N ALA A 144 -2.50 9.77 -6.52
CA ALA A 144 -1.93 10.97 -7.13
C ALA A 144 -0.84 10.65 -8.16
N LEU A 145 -0.12 9.54 -7.97
CA LEU A 145 0.86 9.04 -8.94
C LEU A 145 0.22 8.25 -10.10
N GLY A 146 -1.10 8.05 -10.10
CA GLY A 146 -1.83 7.43 -11.21
C GLY A 146 -2.10 5.94 -11.08
N ALA A 147 -2.17 5.40 -9.86
CA ALA A 147 -2.65 4.05 -9.58
C ALA A 147 -4.17 3.99 -9.34
N ASP A 148 -4.80 2.88 -9.76
CA ASP A 148 -6.26 2.73 -9.82
C ASP A 148 -6.82 1.73 -8.82
N MET A 149 -6.07 0.65 -8.54
CA MET A 149 -6.52 -0.47 -7.70
C MET A 149 -5.54 -0.75 -6.57
N TYR A 150 -6.08 -1.24 -5.45
CA TYR A 150 -5.35 -1.54 -4.23
C TYR A 150 -5.94 -2.75 -3.52
N ASP A 151 -5.11 -3.51 -2.83
CA ASP A 151 -5.53 -4.52 -1.87
C ASP A 151 -4.61 -4.48 -0.65
N CYS A 152 -5.17 -4.77 0.53
CA CYS A 152 -4.34 -5.01 1.70
C CYS A 152 -5.12 -5.68 2.81
N VAL A 153 -4.43 -6.51 3.59
CA VAL A 153 -4.94 -7.03 4.85
C VAL A 153 -4.96 -5.99 5.97
N TYR A 154 -4.36 -4.79 5.76
CA TYR A 154 -4.20 -3.76 6.79
C TYR A 154 -5.48 -3.49 7.61
N PRO A 155 -6.64 -3.13 7.02
CA PRO A 155 -7.84 -2.80 7.81
C PRO A 155 -8.34 -3.96 8.68
N THR A 156 -8.29 -5.19 8.19
CA THR A 156 -8.76 -6.36 8.95
C THR A 156 -7.71 -6.85 9.94
N ARG A 157 -6.42 -6.73 9.63
CA ARG A 157 -5.32 -7.08 10.53
C ARG A 157 -5.29 -6.14 11.73
N THR A 158 -5.32 -4.83 11.52
CA THR A 158 -5.31 -3.85 12.62
C THR A 158 -6.56 -3.94 13.49
N ALA A 159 -7.72 -4.28 12.91
CA ALA A 159 -8.94 -4.57 13.67
C ALA A 159 -8.76 -5.73 14.65
N ARG A 160 -8.09 -6.82 14.24
CA ARG A 160 -7.80 -7.96 15.13
C ARG A 160 -6.84 -7.58 16.28
N PHE A 161 -6.01 -6.57 16.09
CA PHE A 161 -5.16 -5.96 17.13
C PHE A 161 -5.85 -4.82 17.89
N GLY A 162 -7.18 -4.70 17.80
CA GLY A 162 -7.93 -3.72 18.58
C GLY A 162 -7.79 -2.27 18.12
N THR A 163 -7.32 -2.04 16.89
CA THR A 163 -7.08 -0.71 16.34
C THR A 163 -8.19 -0.33 15.35
N ALA A 164 -8.78 0.85 15.56
CA ALA A 164 -9.77 1.44 14.66
C ALA A 164 -9.14 2.55 13.81
N LEU A 165 -9.45 2.60 12.53
CA LEU A 165 -9.10 3.71 11.63
C LEU A 165 -10.03 4.91 11.88
N VAL A 166 -9.56 6.13 11.67
CA VAL A 166 -10.31 7.37 12.00
C VAL A 166 -10.20 8.39 10.87
N PRO A 167 -11.16 9.33 10.69
CA PRO A 167 -12.30 9.69 11.56
C PRO A 167 -13.49 8.70 11.61
N GLU A 168 -14.48 9.03 12.46
CA GLU A 168 -15.61 8.19 12.85
C GLU A 168 -16.45 7.65 11.68
N VAL A 169 -16.76 6.35 11.74
CA VAL A 169 -17.59 5.62 10.77
C VAL A 169 -18.79 4.95 11.45
N CYS A 170 -18.61 4.43 12.67
CA CYS A 170 -19.66 3.79 13.44
C CYS A 170 -20.64 4.78 14.06
N LYS A 171 -21.95 4.58 13.81
CA LYS A 171 -23.04 5.36 14.42
C LYS A 171 -23.69 4.70 15.65
N LYS A 172 -23.50 3.39 15.83
CA LYS A 172 -24.25 2.58 16.81
C LYS A 172 -23.48 2.27 18.10
N TYR A 173 -22.17 2.14 18.01
CA TYR A 173 -21.33 1.67 19.12
C TYR A 173 -20.38 2.77 19.56
N THR A 174 -20.29 2.96 20.88
CA THR A 174 -19.35 3.90 21.47
C THR A 174 -17.96 3.28 21.56
N ARG A 175 -16.93 4.12 21.65
CA ARG A 175 -15.54 3.67 21.89
C ARG A 175 -15.41 2.86 23.18
N ALA A 176 -16.13 3.25 24.23
CA ALA A 176 -16.14 2.53 25.51
C ALA A 176 -16.71 1.11 25.36
N TYR A 177 -17.80 0.95 24.60
CA TYR A 177 -18.38 -0.37 24.31
C TYR A 177 -17.41 -1.26 23.52
N LEU A 178 -16.80 -0.72 22.45
CA LEU A 178 -15.81 -1.47 21.67
C LEU A 178 -14.60 -1.87 22.54
N HIS A 179 -14.11 -0.99 23.41
CA HIS A 179 -13.01 -1.29 24.32
C HIS A 179 -13.31 -2.48 25.24
N CYS A 180 -14.55 -2.64 25.70
CA CYS A 180 -14.95 -3.78 26.51
C CYS A 180 -14.94 -5.12 25.75
N LEU A 181 -15.07 -5.11 24.42
CA LEU A 181 -15.13 -6.31 23.58
C LEU A 181 -13.79 -6.67 22.93
N VAL A 182 -13.02 -5.65 22.55
CA VAL A 182 -11.76 -5.80 21.82
C VAL A 182 -10.80 -6.71 22.59
N THR A 183 -10.18 -7.66 21.87
CA THR A 183 -9.29 -8.72 22.40
C THR A 183 -9.90 -9.70 23.41
N LYS A 184 -11.17 -9.52 23.79
CA LYS A 184 -11.87 -10.39 24.75
C LYS A 184 -12.93 -11.26 24.08
N ASP A 185 -13.54 -10.75 23.01
CA ASP A 185 -14.60 -11.43 22.28
C ASP A 185 -14.38 -11.31 20.77
N ALA A 186 -14.71 -12.36 20.02
CA ALA A 186 -14.64 -12.38 18.55
C ALA A 186 -15.47 -11.24 17.92
N MET A 187 -16.59 -10.87 18.53
CA MET A 187 -17.44 -9.74 18.16
C MET A 187 -16.66 -8.42 18.09
N GLY A 188 -15.70 -8.20 19.00
CA GLY A 188 -14.87 -7.00 18.99
C GLY A 188 -14.07 -6.87 17.68
N SER A 189 -13.46 -7.97 17.24
CA SER A 189 -12.70 -8.01 15.98
C SER A 189 -13.58 -7.87 14.74
N GLN A 190 -14.80 -8.40 14.78
CA GLN A 190 -15.77 -8.27 13.68
C GLN A 190 -16.25 -6.83 13.52
N LEU A 191 -16.65 -6.18 14.63
CA LEU A 191 -17.10 -4.79 14.63
C LEU A 191 -16.01 -3.84 14.16
N LEU A 192 -14.77 -4.02 14.64
CA LEU A 192 -13.63 -3.23 14.18
C LEU A 192 -13.28 -3.49 12.71
N SER A 193 -13.38 -4.74 12.25
CA SER A 193 -13.12 -5.05 10.83
C SER A 193 -14.15 -4.38 9.93
N TYR A 194 -15.43 -4.41 10.31
CA TYR A 194 -16.49 -3.70 9.60
C TYR A 194 -16.25 -2.19 9.58
N HIS A 195 -15.88 -1.60 10.71
CA HIS A 195 -15.52 -0.18 10.81
C HIS A 195 -14.34 0.18 9.90
N ASN A 196 -13.24 -0.57 9.98
CA ASN A 196 -12.03 -0.30 9.21
C ASN A 196 -12.24 -0.49 7.71
N LEU A 197 -12.99 -1.51 7.28
CA LEU A 197 -13.35 -1.68 5.87
C LEU A 197 -14.24 -0.54 5.39
N SER A 198 -15.24 -0.15 6.17
CA SER A 198 -16.12 0.97 5.84
C SER A 198 -15.35 2.30 5.74
N PHE A 199 -14.33 2.50 6.59
CA PHE A 199 -13.39 3.62 6.47
C PHE A 199 -12.65 3.60 5.12
N MET A 200 -12.04 2.47 4.75
CA MET A 200 -11.29 2.36 3.50
C MET A 200 -12.17 2.55 2.26
N MET A 201 -13.40 1.99 2.28
CA MET A 201 -14.38 2.19 1.20
C MET A 201 -14.81 3.66 1.09
N ARG A 202 -15.02 4.35 2.22
CA ARG A 202 -15.32 5.77 2.23
C ARG A 202 -14.15 6.60 1.68
N LEU A 203 -12.92 6.30 2.10
CA LEU A 203 -11.72 6.96 1.59
C LEU A 203 -11.63 6.83 0.07
N SER A 204 -11.80 5.60 -0.45
CA SER A 204 -11.78 5.33 -1.89
C SER A 204 -12.88 6.09 -2.64
N ARG A 205 -14.12 6.12 -2.10
CA ARG A 205 -15.22 6.89 -2.69
C ARG A 205 -14.93 8.39 -2.68
N ASP A 206 -14.51 8.95 -1.56
CA ASP A 206 -14.29 10.39 -1.41
C ASP A 206 -13.12 10.85 -2.31
N LEU A 207 -12.09 10.00 -2.44
CA LEU A 207 -11.00 10.15 -3.40
C LEU A 207 -11.53 10.16 -4.84
N HIS A 208 -12.27 9.13 -5.24
CA HIS A 208 -12.84 9.03 -6.59
C HIS A 208 -13.73 10.23 -6.94
N MET A 209 -14.64 10.62 -6.04
CA MET A 209 -15.51 11.78 -6.24
C MET A 209 -14.72 13.07 -6.39
N SER A 210 -13.62 13.25 -5.65
CA SER A 210 -12.79 14.44 -5.79
C SER A 210 -12.10 14.54 -7.15
N ILE A 211 -11.77 13.41 -7.78
CA ILE A 211 -11.23 13.36 -9.14
C ILE A 211 -12.32 13.76 -10.15
N LEU A 212 -13.52 13.17 -10.03
CA LEU A 212 -14.65 13.50 -10.91
C LEU A 212 -15.07 14.97 -10.83
N GLU A 213 -15.00 15.55 -9.63
CA GLU A 213 -15.37 16.94 -9.38
C GLU A 213 -14.22 17.94 -9.65
N GLY A 214 -13.06 17.47 -10.13
CA GLY A 214 -11.91 18.33 -10.45
C GLY A 214 -11.27 19.00 -9.22
N ARG A 215 -11.47 18.44 -8.03
CA ARG A 215 -11.00 18.98 -6.73
C ARG A 215 -10.08 18.01 -5.96
N PHE A 216 -9.36 17.17 -6.71
CA PHE A 216 -8.46 16.18 -6.12
C PHE A 216 -7.29 16.83 -5.34
N PRO A 217 -6.63 17.90 -5.82
CA PRO A 217 -5.62 18.61 -5.03
C PRO A 217 -6.15 19.13 -3.68
N GLU A 218 -7.37 19.67 -3.64
CA GLU A 218 -8.04 20.14 -2.43
C GLU A 218 -8.29 18.98 -1.46
N PHE A 219 -8.73 17.84 -1.98
CA PHE A 219 -8.93 16.62 -1.20
C PHE A 219 -7.61 16.16 -0.56
N VAL A 220 -6.51 16.10 -1.32
CA VAL A 220 -5.19 15.74 -0.81
C VAL A 220 -4.75 16.71 0.29
N ARG A 221 -4.86 18.02 0.07
CA ARG A 221 -4.51 19.05 1.06
C ARG A 221 -5.35 18.92 2.33
N GLY A 222 -6.65 18.67 2.19
CA GLY A 222 -7.56 18.41 3.31
C GLY A 222 -7.18 17.15 4.10
N PHE A 223 -6.87 16.05 3.40
CA PHE A 223 -6.41 14.81 4.01
C PHE A 223 -5.10 15.01 4.80
N LEU A 224 -4.11 15.67 4.20
CA LEU A 224 -2.82 15.93 4.85
C LEU A 224 -2.94 16.84 6.07
N ARG A 225 -3.82 17.84 6.06
CA ARG A 225 -4.09 18.68 7.25
C ARG A 225 -4.65 17.89 8.42
N VAL A 226 -5.53 16.93 8.16
CA VAL A 226 -6.10 16.06 9.20
C VAL A 226 -5.05 15.07 9.71
N GLN A 227 -4.25 14.50 8.81
CA GLN A 227 -3.23 13.51 9.14
C GLN A 227 -2.00 14.13 9.86
N PHE A 228 -1.61 15.34 9.48
CA PHE A 228 -0.44 16.07 9.95
C PHE A 228 -0.81 17.49 10.41
N PRO A 229 -1.57 17.63 11.52
CA PRO A 229 -2.07 18.94 11.98
C PRO A 229 -0.96 19.92 12.39
N LYS A 230 0.25 19.43 12.66
CA LYS A 230 1.44 20.26 12.96
C LYS A 230 2.19 20.71 11.69
N GLY A 231 1.77 20.26 10.51
CA GLY A 231 2.47 20.49 9.25
C GLY A 231 3.77 19.71 9.10
N ASP A 232 3.93 18.64 9.89
CA ASP A 232 5.05 17.68 9.88
C ASP A 232 4.89 16.61 8.79
N VAL A 233 4.45 17.03 7.60
CA VAL A 233 4.30 16.15 6.43
C VAL A 233 5.66 15.52 6.07
N PRO A 234 5.79 14.18 5.98
CA PRO A 234 7.04 13.49 5.69
C PRO A 234 7.65 13.91 4.34
N GLN A 235 8.98 13.96 4.26
CA GLN A 235 9.68 14.41 3.05
C GLN A 235 9.33 13.57 1.81
N TRP A 236 9.20 12.24 1.95
CA TRP A 236 8.84 11.37 0.84
C TRP A 236 7.45 11.70 0.25
N VAL A 237 6.51 12.16 1.07
CA VAL A 237 5.18 12.61 0.60
C VAL A 237 5.33 13.90 -0.20
N ARG A 238 6.15 14.84 0.28
CA ARG A 238 6.42 16.10 -0.42
C ARG A 238 7.02 15.86 -1.80
N ASN A 239 8.04 15.01 -1.87
CA ASN A 239 8.68 14.62 -3.13
C ASN A 239 7.68 13.93 -4.07
N ALA A 240 6.85 13.01 -3.56
CA ALA A 240 5.85 12.32 -4.37
C ALA A 240 4.76 13.28 -4.89
N MET A 241 4.31 14.24 -4.07
CA MET A 241 3.31 15.24 -4.48
C MET A 241 3.86 16.22 -5.51
N GLU A 242 5.14 16.58 -5.41
CA GLU A 242 5.83 17.38 -6.43
C GLU A 242 5.84 16.66 -7.79
N VAL A 243 6.18 15.36 -7.80
CA VAL A 243 6.11 14.54 -9.02
C VAL A 243 4.68 14.39 -9.55
N ALA A 244 3.69 14.30 -8.65
CA ALA A 244 2.28 14.28 -9.01
C ALA A 244 1.72 15.65 -9.48
N GLY A 245 2.50 16.73 -9.39
CA GLY A 245 2.05 18.07 -9.74
C GLY A 245 1.03 18.69 -8.77
N ILE A 246 1.01 18.23 -7.52
CA ILE A 246 0.09 18.72 -6.47
C ILE A 246 0.87 19.59 -5.48
N ASP A 247 0.58 20.90 -5.47
CA ASP A 247 1.16 21.80 -4.48
C ASP A 247 0.55 21.56 -3.09
N ILE A 248 1.39 21.18 -2.14
CA ILE A 248 1.03 20.98 -0.72
C ILE A 248 1.79 21.91 0.23
N SER A 249 2.36 23.00 -0.29
CA SER A 249 3.13 23.98 0.50
C SER A 249 2.35 24.51 1.71
N GLU A 250 1.05 24.76 1.55
CA GLU A 250 0.16 25.19 2.63
C GLU A 250 -0.09 24.15 3.74
N CYS A 251 0.17 22.87 3.46
CA CYS A 251 0.06 21.80 4.45
C CYS A 251 1.34 21.65 5.28
N CYS A 252 2.40 22.35 4.91
CA CYS A 252 3.72 22.21 5.48
C CYS A 252 4.04 23.39 6.39
N ALA A 253 4.46 23.13 7.63
CA ALA A 253 5.02 24.20 8.46
C ALA A 253 6.31 24.72 7.81
N SER A 254 6.50 26.05 7.79
CA SER A 254 7.78 26.62 7.33
C SER A 254 8.90 26.14 8.25
N ALA A 255 10.08 25.85 7.69
CA ALA A 255 11.25 25.35 8.42
C ALA A 255 11.70 26.23 9.60
N LYS A 256 11.12 27.42 9.80
CA LYS A 256 11.37 28.30 10.95
C LYS A 256 10.70 27.86 12.26
N CYS A 257 9.77 26.90 12.25
CA CYS A 257 9.04 26.47 13.45
C CYS A 257 9.63 25.23 14.16
N LEU A 258 10.75 24.69 13.69
CA LEU A 258 11.43 23.52 14.26
C LEU A 258 12.71 23.94 15.02
N THR A 259 12.59 24.88 15.95
CA THR A 259 13.56 25.01 17.04
C THR A 259 12.87 24.58 18.33
N PRO A 260 13.38 23.58 19.07
CA PRO A 260 12.89 23.35 20.41
C PRO A 260 13.27 24.57 21.24
N SER A 261 12.28 25.29 21.77
CA SER A 261 12.50 26.19 22.89
C SER A 261 13.00 25.33 24.05
N VAL A 262 14.30 25.35 24.30
CA VAL A 262 14.88 24.81 25.54
C VAL A 262 14.32 25.66 26.66
N GLN A 263 13.25 25.19 27.30
CA GLN A 263 12.96 25.59 28.66
C GLN A 263 14.04 24.95 29.53
N GLU A 264 14.93 25.77 30.06
CA GLU A 264 15.87 25.38 31.11
C GLU A 264 15.07 24.76 32.26
N GLN A 265 15.07 23.42 32.33
CA GLN A 265 14.77 22.74 33.58
C GLN A 265 16.03 22.83 34.45
N PRO A 266 15.94 23.31 35.70
CA PRO A 266 17.08 23.29 36.59
C PRO A 266 17.49 21.84 36.87
N LEU A 267 18.79 21.58 36.74
CA LEU A 267 19.41 20.28 36.98
C LEU A 267 19.01 19.70 38.34
N PRO A 268 18.70 18.39 38.44
CA PRO A 268 18.44 17.76 39.73
C PRO A 268 19.74 17.71 40.56
N VAL A 269 19.63 18.14 41.81
CA VAL A 269 20.70 18.10 42.82
C VAL A 269 21.06 16.64 43.11
N PRO A 270 22.36 16.25 43.14
CA PRO A 270 22.75 14.88 43.44
C PRO A 270 22.44 14.54 44.91
N VAL A 271 21.60 13.53 45.12
CA VAL A 271 21.30 12.97 46.45
C VAL A 271 22.44 12.03 46.84
N ASN A 272 23.10 12.34 47.96
CA ASN A 272 24.19 11.53 48.50
C ASN A 272 23.64 10.32 49.27
N ALA A 273 24.38 9.21 49.24
CA ALA A 273 23.97 7.91 49.77
C ALA A 273 23.95 7.90 51.30
N ASN A 274 22.89 8.43 51.92
CA ASN A 274 22.52 8.16 53.33
C ASN A 274 21.07 8.52 53.71
N GLY A 275 20.14 8.63 52.75
CA GLY A 275 18.71 8.33 52.94
C GLY A 275 17.98 8.82 54.20
N VAL A 276 18.17 10.06 54.67
CA VAL A 276 17.35 10.66 55.74
C VAL A 276 17.04 12.13 55.42
N VAL A 277 15.75 12.49 55.46
CA VAL A 277 15.25 13.86 55.36
C VAL A 277 14.91 14.35 56.78
N PRO A 278 15.45 15.47 57.29
CA PRO A 278 14.97 16.07 58.53
C PRO A 278 13.71 16.93 58.28
N ASN A 279 12.83 16.95 59.29
CA ASN A 279 11.51 17.59 59.36
C ASN A 279 11.36 18.98 58.71
#